data_AF-A0A3B8JCW9-F1
#
_entry.id   AF-A0A3B8JCW9-F1
#
_cell.length_a   1.000
_cell.length_b   1.000
_cell.length_c   1.000
_cell.angle_alpha   90.00
_cell.angle_beta   90.00
_cell.angle_gamma   90.00
#
_symmetry.space_group_name_H-M   'P 1'
#
loop_
_entity.id
_entity.type
_entity.pdbx_description
1 polymer ?
#
loop_
_entity_poly.entity_id
_entity_poly.type
_entity_poly.pdbx_seq_one_letter_code
_entity_poly.pdbx_strand_id
1 'polypeptide(L)'
;MEVSSLKVIEKAFAQAPESLHYLKRKSLGNRYKYLTYKSIEGYPERKKGLTAIRFLWQIIKNDPSMLQAKVIWKVLFRIVTIVLLPPELAQTVINKFKTLSNTTTLLGYMEKLDAV
;
A
#
# COMPACT_ATOMS: atom_id res chain seq x y z
N MET A 1 8.15 5.07 10.78
CA MET A 1 6.68 4.86 10.72
C MET A 1 6.28 3.41 10.47
N GLU A 2 6.96 2.64 9.61
CA GLU A 2 6.63 1.21 9.42
C GLU A 2 6.95 0.38 10.67
N VAL A 3 8.21 0.39 11.11
CA VAL A 3 8.72 -0.44 12.23
C VAL A 3 7.90 -0.24 13.51
N SER A 4 7.60 1.01 13.86
CA SER A 4 6.81 1.34 15.04
C SER A 4 5.39 0.78 14.95
N SER A 5 4.75 0.87 13.78
CA SER A 5 3.40 0.33 13.59
C SER A 5 3.35 -1.19 13.55
N LEU A 6 4.36 -1.84 12.97
CA LEU A 6 4.49 -3.30 13.02
C LEU A 6 4.61 -3.78 14.46
N LYS A 7 5.47 -3.14 15.26
CA LYS A 7 5.64 -3.47 16.68
C LYS A 7 4.33 -3.33 17.48
N VAL A 8 3.52 -2.31 17.18
CA VAL A 8 2.22 -2.12 17.82
C VAL A 8 1.24 -3.23 17.43
N ILE A 9 1.14 -3.57 16.15
CA ILE A 9 0.29 -4.67 15.67
C ILE A 9 0.72 -5.99 16.31
N GLU A 10 2.02 -6.29 16.30
CA GLU A 10 2.57 -7.51 16.90
C GLU A 10 2.27 -7.61 18.40
N LYS A 11 2.50 -6.52 19.15
CA LYS A 11 2.19 -6.48 20.59
C LYS A 11 0.70 -6.67 20.87
N ALA A 12 -0.18 -6.04 20.07
CA ALA A 12 -1.62 -6.18 20.24
C ALA A 12 -2.09 -7.63 20.01
N PHE A 13 -1.62 -8.27 18.94
CA PHE A 13 -2.01 -9.66 18.64
C PHE A 13 -1.32 -10.70 19.54
N ALA A 14 -0.19 -10.38 20.17
CA ALA A 14 0.41 -11.23 21.20
C ALA A 14 -0.48 -11.35 22.46
N GLN A 15 -1.34 -10.36 22.70
CA GLN A 15 -2.26 -10.33 23.84
C GLN A 15 -3.71 -10.66 23.44
N ALA A 16 -4.00 -10.80 22.14
CA ALA A 16 -5.33 -11.04 21.64
C ALA A 16 -5.72 -12.54 21.71
N PRO A 17 -7.00 -12.85 21.99
CA PRO A 17 -7.54 -14.20 21.87
C PRO A 17 -7.30 -14.80 20.48
N GLU A 18 -7.04 -16.10 20.39
CA GLU A 18 -6.77 -16.81 19.13
C GLU A 18 -7.90 -16.62 18.10
N SER A 19 -9.14 -16.51 18.57
CA SER A 19 -10.32 -16.21 17.74
C SER A 19 -10.21 -14.90 16.95
N LEU A 20 -9.34 -13.97 17.34
CA LEU A 20 -9.09 -12.70 16.64
C LEU A 20 -7.83 -12.73 15.77
N HIS A 21 -7.00 -13.77 15.81
CA HIS A 21 -5.72 -13.79 15.08
C HIS A 21 -5.91 -13.72 13.56
N TYR A 22 -7.06 -14.15 13.03
CA TYR A 22 -7.37 -13.98 11.61
C TYR A 22 -7.39 -12.49 11.18
N LEU A 23 -7.68 -11.56 12.09
CA LEU A 23 -7.65 -10.11 11.83
C LEU A 23 -6.22 -9.58 11.65
N LYS A 24 -5.19 -10.26 12.18
CA LYS A 24 -3.79 -9.82 12.08
C LYS A 24 -3.36 -9.62 10.64
N ARG A 25 -3.70 -10.59 9.79
CA ARG A 25 -3.37 -10.56 8.36
C ARG A 25 -4.09 -9.41 7.65
N LYS A 26 -5.36 -9.17 7.99
CA LYS A 26 -6.15 -8.03 7.49
C LYS A 26 -5.56 -6.69 7.94
N SER A 27 -5.21 -6.55 9.22
CA SER A 27 -4.59 -5.34 9.77
C SER A 27 -3.26 -5.02 9.11
N LEU A 28 -2.40 -6.03 8.90
CA LEU A 28 -1.14 -5.88 8.17
C LEU A 28 -1.38 -5.48 6.71
N GLY A 29 -2.29 -6.16 6.01
CA GLY A 29 -2.68 -5.82 4.64
C GLY A 29 -3.13 -4.36 4.52
N ASN A 30 -4.05 -3.93 5.37
CA ASN A 30 -4.52 -2.54 5.43
C ASN A 30 -3.41 -1.53 5.73
N ARG A 31 -2.49 -1.87 6.64
CA ARG A 31 -1.34 -1.02 6.96
C ARG A 31 -0.45 -0.83 5.75
N TYR A 32 -0.14 -1.89 5.02
CA TYR A 32 0.70 -1.80 3.83
C TYR A 32 0.00 -1.14 2.64
N LYS A 33 -1.33 -1.29 2.50
CA LYS A 33 -2.17 -0.50 1.55
C LYS A 33 -1.97 1.00 1.79
N TYR A 34 -2.10 1.44 3.05
CA TYR A 34 -1.87 2.85 3.42
C TYR A 34 -0.41 3.30 3.20
N LEU A 35 0.58 2.52 3.65
CA LEU A 35 2.00 2.87 3.50
C LEU A 35 2.42 2.96 2.03
N THR A 36 1.88 2.08 1.17
CA THR A 36 2.08 2.14 -0.28
C THR A 36 1.51 3.43 -0.85
N TYR A 37 0.25 3.74 -0.53
CA TYR A 37 -0.40 4.99 -0.93
C TYR A 37 0.43 6.21 -0.53
N LYS A 38 0.84 6.31 0.75
CA LYS A 38 1.64 7.44 1.26
C LYS A 38 3.02 7.54 0.61
N SER A 39 3.62 6.42 0.20
CA SER A 39 4.94 6.43 -0.45
C SER A 39 4.88 6.98 -1.86
N ILE A 40 3.78 6.77 -2.58
CA ILE A 40 3.63 7.24 -3.97
C ILE A 40 2.79 8.53 -4.08
N GLU A 41 2.33 9.06 -2.94
CA GLU A 41 1.64 10.34 -2.83
C GLU A 41 2.63 11.51 -2.89
N GLY A 42 2.22 12.60 -3.55
CA GLY A 42 3.03 13.81 -3.69
C GLY A 42 4.12 13.67 -4.75
N TYR A 43 5.26 14.34 -4.51
CA TYR A 43 6.34 14.46 -5.49
C TYR A 43 7.03 13.10 -5.77
N PRO A 44 7.24 12.75 -7.06
CA PRO A 44 7.79 11.46 -7.49
C PRO A 44 9.30 11.38 -7.21
N GLU A 45 9.64 10.76 -6.08
CA GLU A 45 11.02 10.50 -5.69
C GLU A 45 11.35 9.01 -5.80
N ARG A 46 12.43 8.67 -6.50
CA ARG A 46 12.82 7.28 -6.78
C ARG A 46 12.93 6.42 -5.51
N LYS A 47 13.49 6.95 -4.42
CA LYS A 47 13.60 6.26 -3.12
C LYS A 47 12.24 5.87 -2.56
N LYS A 48 11.25 6.74 -2.70
CA LYS A 48 9.87 6.46 -2.28
C LYS A 48 9.22 5.41 -3.19
N GLY A 49 9.48 5.45 -4.49
CA GLY A 49 9.04 4.41 -5.44
C GLY A 49 9.57 3.02 -5.09
N LEU A 50 10.87 2.90 -4.79
CA LEU A 50 11.48 1.64 -4.33
C LEU A 50 10.89 1.16 -3.01
N THR A 51 10.63 2.08 -2.08
CA THR A 51 9.95 1.78 -0.82
C THR A 51 8.53 1.26 -1.06
N ALA A 52 7.80 1.84 -2.01
CA ALA A 52 6.46 1.42 -2.39
C ALA A 52 6.44 0.01 -3.02
N ILE A 53 7.46 -0.39 -3.78
CA ILE A 53 7.59 -1.78 -4.28
C ILE A 53 7.61 -2.77 -3.11
N ARG A 54 8.42 -2.49 -2.09
CA ARG A 54 8.53 -3.33 -0.90
C ARG A 54 7.20 -3.40 -0.14
N PHE A 55 6.49 -2.29 0.00
CA PHE A 55 5.17 -2.28 0.63
C PHE A 55 4.11 -3.00 -0.20
N LEU A 56 4.14 -2.85 -1.52
CA LEU A 56 3.24 -3.56 -2.42
C LEU A 56 3.39 -5.07 -2.28
N TRP A 57 4.63 -5.56 -2.18
CA TRP A 57 4.90 -6.98 -1.92
C TRP A 57 4.26 -7.46 -0.61
N GLN A 58 4.31 -6.64 0.44
CA GLN A 58 3.67 -6.96 1.71
C GLN A 58 2.14 -6.96 1.62
N ILE A 59 1.53 -6.12 0.76
CA ILE A 59 0.09 -6.22 0.48
C ILE A 59 -0.22 -7.58 -0.11
N ILE A 60 0.47 -8.00 -1.18
CA ILE A 60 0.19 -9.27 -1.87
C ILE A 60 0.40 -10.48 -0.95
N LYS A 61 1.43 -10.45 -0.09
CA LYS A 61 1.68 -11.49 0.91
C LYS A 61 0.50 -11.62 1.89
N ASN A 62 -0.03 -10.50 2.36
CA ASN A 62 -1.12 -10.49 3.36
C ASN A 62 -2.51 -10.65 2.71
N ASP A 63 -2.71 -10.22 1.47
CA ASP A 63 -3.99 -10.25 0.78
C ASP A 63 -3.77 -10.54 -0.71
N PRO A 64 -3.63 -11.83 -1.11
CA PRO A 64 -3.36 -12.22 -2.49
C PRO A 64 -4.48 -11.83 -3.47
N SER A 65 -5.71 -11.64 -2.97
CA SER A 65 -6.86 -11.22 -3.78
C SER A 65 -6.63 -9.86 -4.46
N MET A 66 -5.75 -9.04 -3.88
CA MET A 66 -5.36 -7.73 -4.43
C MET A 66 -4.71 -7.81 -5.81
N LEU A 67 -4.14 -8.95 -6.21
CA LEU A 67 -3.62 -9.13 -7.57
C LEU A 67 -4.74 -9.04 -8.64
N GLN A 68 -5.96 -9.41 -8.27
CA GLN A 68 -7.12 -9.33 -9.16
C GLN A 68 -7.77 -7.93 -9.15
N ALA A 69 -7.44 -7.11 -8.15
CA ALA A 69 -8.01 -5.79 -8.02
C ALA A 69 -7.44 -4.83 -9.08
N LYS A 70 -8.32 -4.19 -9.87
CA LYS A 70 -7.92 -3.23 -10.92
C LYS A 70 -7.02 -2.10 -10.41
N VAL A 71 -7.11 -1.77 -9.11
CA VAL A 71 -6.25 -0.76 -8.48
C VAL A 71 -4.78 -1.14 -8.46
N ILE A 72 -4.44 -2.44 -8.44
CA ILE A 72 -3.05 -2.88 -8.40
C ILE A 72 -2.28 -2.39 -9.62
N TRP A 73 -2.91 -2.41 -10.79
CA TRP A 73 -2.34 -1.93 -12.04
C TRP A 73 -2.09 -0.42 -12.03
N LYS A 74 -2.99 0.35 -11.40
CA LYS A 74 -2.80 1.80 -11.21
C LYS A 74 -1.62 2.11 -10.29
N VAL A 75 -1.49 1.34 -9.21
CA VAL A 75 -0.38 1.45 -8.25
C VAL A 75 0.94 1.06 -8.91
N LEU A 76 0.97 -0.05 -9.64
CA LEU A 76 2.14 -0.52 -10.40
C LEU A 76 2.57 0.51 -11.44
N PHE A 77 1.63 1.03 -12.24
CA PHE A 77 1.91 2.08 -13.21
C PHE A 77 2.57 3.30 -12.55
N ARG A 78 2.03 3.75 -11.41
CA ARG A 78 2.58 4.91 -10.68
C ARG A 78 3.97 4.61 -10.12
N ILE A 79 4.20 3.43 -9.54
CA ILE A 79 5.50 3.00 -9.05
C ILE A 79 6.53 2.94 -10.18
N VAL A 80 6.19 2.30 -11.30
CA VAL A 80 7.08 2.20 -12.48
C VAL A 80 7.44 3.59 -13.00
N THR A 81 6.46 4.49 -13.08
CA THR A 81 6.67 5.88 -13.50
C THR A 81 7.66 6.60 -12.56
N ILE A 82 7.51 6.45 -11.23
CA ILE A 82 8.40 7.08 -10.24
C ILE A 82 9.82 6.48 -10.26
N VAL A 83 9.95 5.19 -10.52
CA VAL A 83 11.24 4.48 -10.42
C VAL A 83 12.08 4.61 -11.69
N LEU A 84 11.44 4.62 -12.86
CA LEU A 84 12.12 4.62 -14.16
C LEU A 84 12.33 6.02 -14.74
N LEU A 85 11.44 6.97 -14.46
CA LEU A 85 11.56 8.32 -15.02
C LEU A 85 12.25 9.29 -14.05
N PRO A 86 12.97 10.29 -14.59
CA PRO A 86 13.36 11.47 -13.83
C PRO A 86 12.14 12.13 -13.17
N PRO A 87 12.28 12.72 -11.96
CA PRO A 87 11.16 13.27 -11.20
C PRO A 87 10.27 14.26 -11.97
N GLU A 88 10.86 15.12 -12.81
CA GLU A 88 10.13 16.10 -13.63
C GLU A 88 9.25 15.45 -14.70
N LEU A 89 9.79 14.41 -15.37
CA LEU A 89 9.05 13.63 -16.36
C LEU A 89 7.98 12.78 -15.68
N ALA A 90 8.31 12.14 -14.55
CA ALA A 90 7.35 11.39 -13.76
C ALA A 90 6.16 12.28 -13.33
N GLN A 91 6.44 13.51 -12.87
CA GLN A 91 5.41 14.45 -12.44
C GLN A 91 4.50 14.85 -13.61
N THR A 92 5.08 15.09 -14.78
CA THR A 92 4.34 15.41 -16.01
C THR A 92 3.43 14.25 -16.43
N VAL A 93 3.95 13.02 -16.45
CA VAL A 93 3.17 11.81 -16.80
C VAL A 93 2.03 11.59 -15.80
N ILE A 94 2.30 11.67 -14.50
CA ILE A 94 1.30 11.50 -13.45
C ILE A 94 0.19 12.56 -13.58
N ASN A 95 0.54 13.81 -13.86
CA ASN A 95 -0.40 14.91 -14.01
C ASN A 95 -1.22 14.83 -15.30
N LYS A 96 -0.65 14.29 -16.39
CA LYS A 96 -1.36 14.06 -17.65
C LYS A 96 -2.38 12.92 -17.51
N PHE A 97 -2.03 11.88 -16.74
CA PHE A 97 -2.87 10.69 -16.56
C PHE A 97 -3.47 10.59 -15.16
N LYS A 98 -4.08 11.67 -14.64
CA LYS A 98 -4.66 11.74 -13.28
C LYS A 98 -5.63 10.58 -12.97
N THR A 99 -6.46 10.15 -13.92
CA THR A 99 -7.42 9.06 -13.72
C THR A 99 -6.77 7.69 -13.56
N LEU A 100 -5.66 7.45 -14.29
CA LEU A 100 -4.90 6.20 -14.24
C LEU A 100 -3.92 6.18 -13.06
N SER A 101 -3.48 7.36 -12.59
CA SER A 101 -2.59 7.52 -11.44
C SER A 101 -3.34 7.74 -10.12
N ASN A 102 -4.68 7.71 -10.13
CA ASN A 102 -5.47 7.90 -8.92
C ASN A 102 -5.40 6.67 -7.99
N THR A 103 -4.45 6.73 -7.06
CA THR A 103 -4.17 5.67 -6.09
C THR A 103 -4.99 5.79 -4.81
N THR A 104 -5.85 6.81 -4.64
CA THR A 104 -6.74 6.90 -3.47
C THR A 104 -7.70 5.71 -3.42
N THR A 105 -8.04 5.16 -4.59
CA THR A 105 -8.82 3.92 -4.71
C THR A 105 -8.22 2.74 -3.95
N LEU A 106 -6.90 2.72 -3.68
CA LEU A 106 -6.25 1.68 -2.89
C LEU A 106 -6.77 1.66 -1.45
N LEU A 107 -7.13 2.84 -0.91
CA LEU A 107 -7.69 2.97 0.43
C LEU A 107 -9.11 2.41 0.52
N GLY A 108 -9.85 2.40 -0.60
CA GLY A 108 -11.18 1.77 -0.66
C GLY A 108 -11.14 0.24 -0.55
N TYR A 109 -9.99 -0.38 -0.77
CA TYR A 109 -9.77 -1.82 -0.56
C TYR A 109 -9.28 -2.15 0.86
N MET A 110 -9.28 -1.18 1.78
CA MET A 110 -9.01 -1.47 3.18
C MET A 110 -10.18 -2.30 3.74
N GLU A 111 -9.88 -3.50 4.21
CA GLU A 111 -10.88 -4.38 4.79
C GLU A 111 -11.40 -3.80 6.10
N LYS A 112 -12.71 -3.82 6.31
CA LYS A 112 -13.27 -3.48 7.61
C LYS A 112 -12.81 -4.53 8.63
N LEU A 113 -12.34 -4.05 9.78
CA LEU A 113 -12.03 -4.88 10.93
C LEU A 113 -13.31 -4.96 11.75
N ASP A 114 -14.23 -5.83 11.35
CA ASP A 114 -15.46 -6.05 12.11
C ASP A 114 -15.09 -6.91 13.32
N ALA A 115 -15.02 -6.27 14.49
CA ALA A 115 -14.98 -6.97 15.76
C ALA A 115 -16.41 -7.48 16.03
N VAL A 116 -16.56 -8.79 16.19
CA VAL A 116 -17.80 -9.44 16.63
C VAL A 116 -18.24 -8.86 17.97
#